data_AF-A0A645C9Y7-F1
#
_entry.id   AF-A0A645C9Y7-F1
#
_cell.length_a   1.000
_cell.length_b   1.000
_cell.length_c   1.000
_cell.angle_alpha   90.00
_cell.angle_beta   90.00
_cell.angle_gamma   90.00
#
_symmetry.space_group_name_H-M   'P 1'
#
loop_
_entity.id
_entity.type
_entity.pdbx_description
1 polymer ?
#
loop_
_entity_poly.entity_id
_entity_poly.type
_entity_poly.pdbx_seq_one_letter_code
_entity_poly.pdbx_strand_id
1 'polypeptide(L)'
;MSVRSTGDKEKKRLLFKERVGIGIIGAALPGRIETKEELTVSIDHYLKKARRIAFIKYSINRDAAHRIIQYLEGFMTKDSTSYAACDAYGGAFWPRYKGEGAGCSAFGMVALEVAGIKYDYEDWLHRVNIPANLVGGEFNNNIKIKNRDIKRQKAWDDGHGIMHVDFFPFFIYDPSLIYNWIIEQRDKYLNDSILSDRQFYPAVIKKDRGDIPGLCIDARNVTAPVYEPIFIKRTDYSVFIDRFTRSHHHK
;
A
#
# COMPACT_ATOMS: atom_id res chain seq x y z
N MET A 1 9.46 0.45 -9.83
CA MET A 1 8.80 1.73 -9.50
C MET A 1 8.10 1.56 -8.16
N SER A 2 7.90 2.66 -7.43
CA SER A 2 7.20 2.72 -6.15
C SER A 2 6.55 4.10 -6.04
N VAL A 3 5.63 4.30 -5.10
CA VAL A 3 4.96 5.58 -4.87
C VAL A 3 5.34 6.08 -3.48
N ARG A 4 5.61 7.38 -3.36
CA ARG A 4 5.91 8.04 -2.09
C ARG A 4 5.18 9.36 -1.94
N SER A 5 5.03 9.81 -0.70
CA SER A 5 4.62 11.18 -0.42
C SER A 5 5.74 12.19 -0.67
N THR A 6 5.36 13.38 -1.10
CA THR A 6 6.20 14.58 -1.22
C THR A 6 5.69 15.73 -0.35
N GLY A 7 4.59 15.52 0.37
CA GLY A 7 3.87 16.57 1.10
C GLY A 7 4.31 16.81 2.54
N ASP A 8 5.59 17.07 2.81
CA ASP A 8 6.07 17.25 4.20
C ASP A 8 5.40 18.44 4.92
N LYS A 9 5.16 19.54 4.20
CA LYS A 9 4.43 20.71 4.74
C LYS A 9 2.99 20.33 5.09
N GLU A 10 2.34 19.57 4.22
CA GLU A 10 0.96 19.12 4.38
C GLU A 10 0.82 18.15 5.56
N LYS A 11 1.74 17.19 5.65
CA LYS A 11 1.84 16.26 6.78
C LYS A 11 2.00 16.99 8.11
N LYS A 12 2.87 18.01 8.16
CA LYS A 12 3.05 18.85 9.36
C LYS A 12 1.78 19.64 9.69
N ARG A 13 1.10 20.21 8.69
CA ARG A 13 -0.20 20.90 8.87
C ARG A 13 -1.22 19.96 9.52
N LEU A 14 -1.45 18.80 8.92
CA LEU A 14 -2.41 17.80 9.39
C LEU A 14 -2.09 17.31 10.82
N LEU A 15 -0.82 17.01 11.11
CA LEU A 15 -0.42 16.51 12.43
C LEU A 15 -0.46 17.57 13.53
N PHE A 16 0.04 18.77 13.28
CA PHE A 16 0.27 19.76 14.34
C PHE A 16 -0.80 20.85 14.43
N LYS A 17 -1.29 21.34 13.29
CA LYS A 17 -2.30 22.41 13.23
C LYS A 17 -3.71 21.82 13.36
N GLU A 18 -3.99 20.79 12.58
CA GLU A 18 -5.34 20.19 12.46
C GLU A 18 -5.53 19.04 13.44
N ARG A 19 -4.42 18.41 13.85
CA ARG A 19 -4.39 17.35 14.85
C ARG A 19 -5.35 16.22 14.48
N VAL A 20 -5.20 15.74 13.25
CA VAL A 20 -6.02 14.64 12.69
C VAL A 20 -5.85 13.31 13.41
N GLY A 21 -4.90 13.22 14.35
CA GLY A 21 -4.64 12.01 15.13
C GLY A 21 -4.16 10.85 14.25
N ILE A 22 -4.71 9.66 14.50
CA ILE A 22 -4.46 8.46 13.69
C ILE A 22 -5.06 8.62 12.28
N GLY A 23 -6.03 9.52 12.08
CA GLY A 23 -6.59 9.84 10.76
C GLY A 23 -5.55 10.23 9.69
N ILE A 24 -4.32 10.60 10.09
CA ILE A 24 -3.20 10.84 9.18
C ILE A 24 -2.88 9.64 8.27
N ILE A 25 -3.17 8.40 8.70
CA ILE A 25 -2.84 7.21 7.91
C ILE A 25 -3.75 7.07 6.68
N GLY A 26 -4.99 7.57 6.77
CA GLY A 26 -5.92 7.61 5.65
C GLY A 26 -5.86 8.91 4.85
N ALA A 27 -5.27 9.97 5.40
CA ALA A 27 -5.24 11.29 4.78
C ALA A 27 -4.52 11.29 3.42
N ALA A 28 -5.07 12.05 2.48
CA ALA A 28 -4.45 12.31 1.20
C ALA A 28 -3.29 13.29 1.35
N LEU A 29 -2.16 12.95 0.74
CA LEU A 29 -0.97 13.79 0.65
C LEU A 29 -0.54 13.88 -0.82
N PRO A 30 0.17 14.95 -1.21
CA PRO A 30 0.90 14.97 -2.48
C PRO A 30 1.80 13.75 -2.62
N GLY A 31 1.69 13.07 -3.76
CA GLY A 31 2.40 11.86 -4.13
C GLY A 31 3.27 12.03 -5.37
N ARG A 32 4.11 11.04 -5.66
CA ARG A 32 4.73 10.81 -6.98
C ARG A 32 5.28 9.39 -7.10
N ILE A 33 5.60 9.00 -8.33
CA ILE A 33 6.41 7.82 -8.64
C ILE A 33 7.89 8.09 -8.29
N GLU A 34 8.53 7.08 -7.70
CA GLU A 34 9.97 7.02 -7.44
C GLU A 34 10.72 6.50 -8.67
N THR A 35 11.86 7.11 -8.98
CA THR A 35 12.69 6.68 -10.10
C THR A 35 13.50 5.43 -9.73
N LYS A 36 14.06 4.77 -10.75
CA LYS A 36 14.94 3.61 -10.57
C LYS A 36 16.19 3.97 -9.75
N GLU A 37 16.73 5.15 -9.97
CA GLU A 37 17.94 5.67 -9.32
C GLU A 37 17.67 5.87 -7.82
N GLU A 38 16.55 6.50 -7.46
CA GLU A 38 16.13 6.69 -6.07
C GLU A 38 15.97 5.35 -5.34
N LEU A 39 15.32 4.38 -5.98
CA LEU A 39 15.14 3.05 -5.42
C LEU A 39 16.47 2.30 -5.25
N THR A 40 17.38 2.43 -6.22
CA THR A 40 18.71 1.82 -6.13
C THR A 40 19.50 2.39 -4.96
N VAL A 41 19.51 3.71 -4.80
CA VAL A 41 20.16 4.39 -3.66
C VAL A 41 19.54 3.95 -2.33
N SER A 42 18.21 3.82 -2.27
CA SER A 42 17.52 3.33 -1.08
C SER A 42 17.95 1.89 -0.73
N ILE A 43 17.90 0.96 -1.69
CA ILE A 43 18.31 -0.44 -1.50
C ILE A 43 19.76 -0.51 -0.98
N ASP A 44 20.67 0.23 -1.60
CA ASP A 44 22.09 0.26 -1.20
C ASP A 44 22.29 0.83 0.20
N HIS A 45 21.46 1.80 0.61
CA HIS A 45 21.45 2.34 1.96
C HIS A 45 20.98 1.30 2.99
N TYR A 46 19.90 0.57 2.69
CA TYR A 46 19.38 -0.49 3.57
C TYR A 46 20.42 -1.61 3.75
N LEU A 47 21.06 -2.05 2.66
CA LEU A 47 22.15 -3.03 2.70
C LEU A 47 23.33 -2.55 3.54
N LYS A 48 23.83 -1.33 3.30
CA LYS A 48 24.96 -0.75 4.07
C LYS A 48 24.68 -0.66 5.57
N LYS A 49 23.42 -0.49 5.96
CA LYS A 49 23.00 -0.38 7.36
C LYS A 49 22.59 -1.72 7.97
N ALA A 50 22.81 -2.84 7.27
CA ALA A 50 22.35 -4.18 7.67
C ALA A 50 20.87 -4.18 8.09
N ARG A 51 20.04 -3.40 7.38
CA ARG A 51 18.60 -3.29 7.64
C ARG A 51 17.84 -4.41 6.92
N ARG A 52 16.64 -4.67 7.41
CA ARG A 52 15.70 -5.66 6.86
C ARG A 52 15.28 -5.25 5.46
N ILE A 53 15.66 -6.06 4.47
CA ILE A 53 15.21 -5.98 3.09
C ILE A 53 15.05 -7.41 2.57
N ALA A 54 13.96 -7.66 1.85
CA ALA A 54 13.70 -8.92 1.18
C ALA A 54 12.95 -8.66 -0.13
N PHE A 55 12.84 -9.68 -0.99
CA PHE A 55 12.14 -9.55 -2.26
C PHE A 55 11.22 -10.74 -2.54
N ILE A 56 10.23 -10.50 -3.42
CA ILE A 56 9.49 -11.55 -4.11
C ILE A 56 9.60 -11.28 -5.61
N LYS A 57 9.95 -12.30 -6.40
CA LYS A 57 10.06 -12.20 -7.86
C LYS A 57 9.04 -13.11 -8.53
N TYR A 58 8.22 -12.53 -9.39
CA TYR A 58 7.24 -13.25 -10.19
C TYR A 58 7.73 -13.35 -11.63
N SER A 59 7.80 -14.58 -12.17
CA SER A 59 7.85 -14.79 -13.63
C SER A 59 6.42 -14.83 -14.15
N ILE A 60 6.07 -13.97 -15.09
CA ILE A 60 4.69 -13.76 -15.58
C ILE A 60 4.61 -13.93 -17.10
N ASN A 61 3.42 -14.19 -17.63
CA ASN A 61 3.21 -14.24 -19.08
C ASN A 61 3.04 -12.84 -19.70
N ARG A 62 2.96 -12.81 -21.03
CA ARG A 62 2.84 -11.58 -21.82
C ARG A 62 1.58 -10.79 -21.47
N ASP A 63 0.43 -11.46 -21.29
CA ASP A 63 -0.85 -10.77 -21.04
C ASP A 63 -0.86 -10.10 -19.66
N ALA A 64 -0.33 -10.80 -18.64
CA ALA A 64 -0.11 -10.22 -17.32
C ALA A 64 0.82 -9.00 -17.38
N ALA A 65 1.92 -9.09 -18.13
CA ALA A 65 2.85 -7.97 -18.30
C ALA A 65 2.19 -6.77 -19.00
N HIS A 66 1.43 -7.00 -20.08
CA HIS A 66 0.68 -5.93 -20.76
C HIS A 66 -0.32 -5.24 -19.82
N ARG A 67 -1.05 -6.00 -19.00
CA ARG A 67 -2.00 -5.41 -18.05
C ARG A 67 -1.31 -4.57 -16.98
N ILE A 68 -0.16 -5.02 -16.46
CA ILE A 68 0.65 -4.22 -15.53
C ILE A 68 1.10 -2.92 -16.20
N ILE A 69 1.55 -2.96 -17.46
CA ILE A 69 1.94 -1.75 -18.21
C ILE A 69 0.75 -0.79 -18.35
N GLN A 70 -0.42 -1.28 -18.75
CA GLN A 70 -1.64 -0.45 -18.86
C GLN A 70 -2.04 0.18 -17.53
N TYR A 71 -1.89 -0.56 -16.42
CA TYR A 71 -2.09 -0.03 -15.08
C TYR A 71 -1.11 1.10 -14.76
N LEU A 72 0.18 0.89 -15.01
CA LEU A 72 1.20 1.89 -14.74
C LEU A 72 0.98 3.16 -15.58
N GLU A 73 0.70 3.00 -16.87
CA GLU A 73 0.40 4.10 -17.78
C GLU A 73 -0.83 4.87 -17.33
N GLY A 74 -1.95 4.19 -17.05
CA GLY A 74 -3.16 4.87 -16.60
C GLY A 74 -3.02 5.53 -15.23
N PHE A 75 -2.23 4.95 -14.32
CA PHE A 75 -1.97 5.54 -12.99
C PHE A 75 -1.11 6.83 -13.08
N MET A 76 -0.28 6.92 -14.12
CA MET A 76 0.60 8.07 -14.37
C MET A 76 0.02 9.08 -15.37
N THR A 77 -1.07 8.73 -16.06
CA THR A 77 -1.67 9.58 -17.08
C THR A 77 -2.45 10.71 -16.44
N LYS A 78 -2.18 11.93 -16.91
CA LYS A 78 -2.91 13.12 -16.49
C LYS A 78 -4.28 13.18 -17.15
N ASP A 79 -5.29 13.56 -16.38
CA ASP A 79 -6.61 13.86 -16.91
C ASP A 79 -6.70 15.31 -17.43
N SER A 80 -7.91 15.75 -17.79
CA SER A 80 -8.19 17.11 -18.28
C SER A 80 -7.85 18.22 -17.28
N THR A 81 -7.67 17.90 -16.00
CA THR A 81 -7.28 18.83 -14.93
C THR A 81 -5.76 18.86 -14.70
N SER A 82 -4.98 18.18 -15.56
CA SER A 82 -3.53 18.00 -15.42
C SER A 82 -3.10 17.21 -14.17
N TYR A 83 -4.04 16.48 -13.57
CA TYR A 83 -3.85 15.63 -12.40
C TYR A 83 -3.71 14.17 -12.82
N ALA A 84 -2.75 13.46 -12.25
CA ALA A 84 -2.64 12.00 -12.38
C ALA A 84 -2.86 11.32 -11.02
N ALA A 85 -3.35 10.08 -11.03
CA ALA A 85 -3.53 9.30 -9.80
C ALA A 85 -2.24 9.21 -8.96
N CYS A 86 -1.08 9.10 -9.60
CA CYS A 86 0.22 9.10 -8.92
C CYS A 86 0.55 10.38 -8.13
N ASP A 87 -0.17 11.47 -8.35
CA ASP A 87 -0.01 12.74 -7.62
C ASP A 87 -0.68 12.71 -6.24
N ALA A 88 -1.42 11.65 -5.89
CA ALA A 88 -1.91 11.38 -4.54
C ALA A 88 -1.25 10.17 -3.87
N TYR A 89 -0.94 10.35 -2.60
CA TYR A 89 -0.40 9.34 -1.71
C TYR A 89 -1.21 9.28 -0.41
N GLY A 90 -1.51 8.09 0.08
CA GLY A 90 -2.32 7.91 1.29
C GLY A 90 -2.68 6.45 1.51
N GLY A 91 -2.79 6.03 2.77
CA GLY A 91 -3.03 4.63 3.13
C GLY A 91 -4.46 4.15 2.85
N ALA A 92 -5.44 5.06 2.72
CA ALA A 92 -6.82 4.71 2.39
C ALA A 92 -7.07 4.48 0.89
N PHE A 93 -6.11 4.87 0.04
CA PHE A 93 -6.25 4.74 -1.40
C PHE A 93 -6.04 3.30 -1.87
N TRP A 94 -6.83 2.91 -2.86
CA TRP A 94 -6.63 1.67 -3.60
C TRP A 94 -6.46 2.00 -5.09
N PRO A 95 -5.26 1.85 -5.67
CA PRO A 95 -4.95 2.40 -7.00
C PRO A 95 -5.65 1.68 -8.16
N ARG A 96 -6.40 0.60 -7.88
CA ARG A 96 -7.32 0.00 -8.85
C ARG A 96 -8.59 0.83 -9.03
N TYR A 97 -8.95 1.67 -8.05
CA TYR A 97 -10.09 2.56 -8.17
C TYR A 97 -9.75 3.78 -9.04
N LYS A 98 -10.64 4.10 -9.97
CA LYS A 98 -10.44 5.17 -10.96
C LYS A 98 -10.20 6.52 -10.27
N GLY A 99 -9.03 7.11 -10.53
CA GLY A 99 -8.65 8.43 -10.05
C GLY A 99 -8.13 8.46 -8.61
N GLU A 100 -8.02 7.32 -7.93
CA GLU A 100 -7.40 7.24 -6.60
C GLU A 100 -5.89 7.15 -6.68
N GLY A 101 -5.21 7.73 -5.68
CA GLY A 101 -3.78 7.57 -5.51
C GLY A 101 -3.38 6.19 -4.99
N ALA A 102 -2.26 6.12 -4.28
CA ALA A 102 -1.81 4.87 -3.70
C ALA A 102 -1.05 5.05 -2.37
N GLY A 103 -1.17 4.04 -1.50
CA GLY A 103 -0.12 3.71 -0.55
C GLY A 103 0.99 2.90 -1.23
N CYS A 104 2.21 2.91 -0.67
CA CYS A 104 3.37 2.25 -1.28
C CYS A 104 3.16 0.74 -1.51
N SER A 105 2.56 0.02 -0.56
CA SER A 105 2.27 -1.41 -0.68
C SER A 105 1.07 -1.69 -1.58
N ALA A 106 -0.01 -0.92 -1.45
CA ALA A 106 -1.21 -1.03 -2.30
C ALA A 106 -0.87 -0.90 -3.79
N PHE A 107 0.07 -0.01 -4.14
CA PHE A 107 0.57 0.13 -5.51
C PHE A 107 1.13 -1.19 -6.08
N GLY A 108 1.93 -1.92 -5.29
CA GLY A 108 2.48 -3.21 -5.68
C GLY A 108 1.43 -4.32 -5.71
N MET A 109 0.50 -4.32 -4.75
CA MET A 109 -0.57 -5.32 -4.68
C MET A 109 -1.51 -5.23 -5.88
N VAL A 110 -1.89 -4.02 -6.30
CA VAL A 110 -2.74 -3.85 -7.49
C VAL A 110 -2.04 -4.30 -8.76
N ALA A 111 -0.70 -4.15 -8.87
CA ALA A 111 0.04 -4.69 -10.01
C ALA A 111 -0.07 -6.23 -10.09
N LEU A 112 -0.06 -6.92 -8.95
CA LEU A 112 -0.29 -8.37 -8.90
C LEU A 112 -1.76 -8.72 -9.21
N GLU A 113 -2.70 -7.95 -8.67
CA GLU A 113 -4.13 -8.12 -8.90
C GLU A 113 -4.50 -8.02 -10.38
N VAL A 114 -4.06 -6.96 -11.08
CA VAL A 114 -4.35 -6.79 -12.52
C VAL A 114 -3.67 -7.85 -13.38
N ALA A 115 -2.59 -8.45 -12.90
CA ALA A 115 -1.91 -9.57 -13.56
C ALA A 115 -2.63 -10.92 -13.39
N GLY A 116 -3.70 -10.98 -12.59
CA GLY A 116 -4.38 -12.23 -12.23
C GLY A 116 -3.67 -13.02 -11.13
N ILE A 117 -2.61 -12.45 -10.56
CA ILE A 117 -1.81 -13.04 -9.49
C ILE A 117 -2.46 -12.64 -8.16
N LYS A 118 -3.71 -13.08 -7.98
CA LYS A 118 -4.47 -12.76 -6.78
C LYS A 118 -4.16 -13.79 -5.71
N TYR A 119 -3.33 -13.39 -4.78
CA TYR A 119 -3.15 -14.10 -3.53
C TYR A 119 -3.76 -13.25 -2.42
N ASP A 120 -4.77 -13.80 -1.77
CA ASP A 120 -5.33 -13.20 -0.57
C ASP A 120 -4.41 -13.52 0.61
N TYR A 121 -3.26 -12.84 0.66
CA TYR A 121 -2.32 -13.00 1.76
C TYR A 121 -2.84 -12.24 2.99
N GLU A 122 -3.77 -12.86 3.71
CA GLU A 122 -4.27 -12.33 4.99
C GLU A 122 -3.11 -12.05 5.96
N ASP A 123 -2.05 -12.86 5.94
CA ASP A 123 -0.84 -12.65 6.74
C ASP A 123 -0.09 -11.34 6.42
N TRP A 124 -0.32 -10.76 5.24
CA TRP A 124 0.31 -9.49 4.85
C TRP A 124 -0.52 -8.28 5.26
N LEU A 125 -1.76 -8.52 5.68
CA LEU A 125 -2.76 -7.49 5.92
C LEU A 125 -2.76 -7.10 7.39
N HIS A 126 -2.69 -5.80 7.66
CA HIS A 126 -3.07 -5.25 8.95
C HIS A 126 -4.45 -4.63 8.83
N ARG A 127 -5.43 -5.15 9.55
CA ARG A 127 -6.82 -4.67 9.56
C ARG A 127 -7.22 -4.25 10.96
N VAL A 128 -7.70 -3.01 11.11
CA VAL A 128 -8.06 -2.43 12.40
C VAL A 128 -9.30 -1.55 12.27
N ASN A 129 -10.08 -1.48 13.33
CA ASN A 129 -11.12 -0.46 13.48
C ASN A 129 -10.54 0.66 14.35
N ILE A 130 -10.30 1.83 13.75
CA ILE A 130 -9.72 2.96 14.46
C ILE A 130 -10.83 3.62 15.29
N PRO A 131 -10.72 3.71 16.62
CA PRO A 131 -11.70 4.42 17.44
C PRO A 131 -11.89 5.86 16.97
N ALA A 132 -13.14 6.33 16.91
CA ALA A 132 -13.44 7.67 16.41
C ALA A 132 -12.77 8.80 17.20
N ASN A 133 -12.57 8.60 18.51
CA ASN A 133 -11.83 9.53 19.36
C ASN A 133 -10.32 9.66 19.02
N LEU A 134 -9.81 8.90 18.06
CA LEU A 134 -8.44 9.00 17.54
C LEU A 134 -8.38 9.54 16.11
N VAL A 135 -9.53 9.75 15.47
CA VAL A 135 -9.64 10.35 14.14
C VAL A 135 -10.15 11.78 14.30
N GLY A 136 -9.40 12.75 13.82
CA GLY A 136 -9.73 14.18 13.92
C GLY A 136 -9.68 14.92 12.60
N GLY A 137 -9.77 16.25 12.68
CA GLY A 137 -9.81 17.14 11.52
C GLY A 137 -11.05 16.91 10.66
N GLU A 138 -10.93 17.18 9.36
CA GLU A 138 -12.06 17.10 8.42
C GLU A 138 -12.69 15.70 8.32
N PHE A 139 -11.97 14.67 8.74
CA PHE A 139 -12.44 13.27 8.73
C PHE A 139 -13.44 12.98 9.84
N ASN A 140 -13.48 13.80 10.89
CA ASN A 140 -14.39 13.61 12.01
C ASN A 140 -14.74 14.96 12.61
N ASN A 141 -15.71 15.68 12.03
CA ASN A 141 -16.29 16.92 12.57
C ASN A 141 -15.28 17.97 13.09
N ASN A 142 -14.08 18.04 12.51
CA ASN A 142 -13.00 18.95 12.91
C ASN A 142 -12.54 18.83 14.37
N ILE A 143 -12.79 17.70 15.05
CA ILE A 143 -12.23 17.47 16.40
C ILE A 143 -10.71 17.38 16.34
N LYS A 144 -10.04 17.91 17.36
CA LYS A 144 -8.58 17.92 17.47
C LYS A 144 -8.10 16.87 18.46
N ILE A 145 -7.36 15.88 17.98
CA ILE A 145 -6.87 14.79 18.81
C ILE A 145 -5.61 15.22 19.56
N LYS A 146 -5.55 14.98 20.87
CA LYS A 146 -4.33 15.26 21.65
C LYS A 146 -3.44 14.03 21.65
N ASN A 147 -2.12 14.23 21.65
CA ASN A 147 -1.14 13.13 21.75
C ASN A 147 -1.37 12.23 22.96
N ARG A 148 -1.90 12.79 24.07
CA ARG A 148 -2.22 12.01 25.28
C ARG A 148 -3.37 11.02 25.06
N ASP A 149 -4.30 11.35 24.17
CA ASP A 149 -5.48 10.51 23.90
C ASP A 149 -5.02 9.28 23.10
N ILE A 150 -4.17 9.49 22.09
CA ILE A 150 -3.50 8.42 21.34
C ILE A 150 -2.67 7.51 22.27
N LYS A 151 -1.85 8.10 23.15
CA LYS A 151 -1.00 7.32 24.07
C LYS A 151 -1.79 6.52 25.13
N ARG A 152 -3.00 6.97 25.47
CA ARG A 152 -3.85 6.29 26.46
C ARG A 152 -4.69 5.19 25.82
N GLN A 153 -4.87 5.19 24.51
CA GLN A 153 -5.52 4.10 23.82
C GLN A 153 -4.68 2.83 23.91
N LYS A 154 -5.28 1.75 24.40
CA LYS A 154 -4.61 0.44 24.56
C LYS A 154 -5.16 -0.65 23.62
N ALA A 155 -6.27 -0.39 22.94
CA ALA A 155 -6.93 -1.35 22.05
C ALA A 155 -7.55 -0.64 20.85
N TRP A 156 -7.75 -1.38 19.76
CA TRP A 156 -8.60 -0.94 18.65
C TRP A 156 -10.08 -1.03 19.04
N ASP A 157 -10.95 -0.44 18.24
CA ASP A 157 -12.39 -0.60 18.41
C ASP A 157 -12.82 -2.03 18.05
N ASP A 158 -13.84 -2.57 18.71
CA ASP A 158 -14.29 -3.95 18.51
C ASP A 158 -15.25 -4.12 17.32
N GLY A 159 -15.72 -3.01 16.73
CA GLY A 159 -16.55 -3.01 15.53
C GLY A 159 -18.05 -3.15 15.76
N HIS A 160 -18.55 -3.20 17.00
CA HIS A 160 -19.98 -3.32 17.28
C HIS A 160 -20.77 -2.00 17.11
N GLY A 161 -20.09 -0.87 16.95
CA GLY A 161 -20.70 0.45 16.75
C GLY A 161 -21.11 0.77 15.30
N ILE A 162 -21.42 2.04 15.05
CA ILE A 162 -21.75 2.58 13.72
C ILE A 162 -20.45 2.95 13.01
N MET A 163 -20.22 2.32 11.85
CA MET A 163 -19.08 2.60 10.98
C MET A 163 -19.02 4.08 10.57
N HIS A 164 -17.83 4.67 10.61
CA HIS A 164 -17.53 6.09 10.36
C HIS A 164 -18.12 7.08 11.36
N VAL A 165 -18.71 6.59 12.46
CA VAL A 165 -19.20 7.40 13.58
C VAL A 165 -18.48 7.00 14.87
N ASP A 166 -18.54 5.71 15.23
CA ASP A 166 -17.90 5.16 16.42
C ASP A 166 -16.49 4.67 16.13
N PHE A 167 -16.26 4.15 14.91
CA PHE A 167 -14.95 3.71 14.45
C PHE A 167 -14.77 3.89 12.94
N PHE A 168 -13.52 3.90 12.50
CA PHE A 168 -13.14 4.01 11.10
C PHE A 168 -12.39 2.74 10.69
N PRO A 169 -12.99 1.87 9.86
CA PRO A 169 -12.29 0.70 9.35
C PRO A 169 -11.08 1.12 8.53
N PHE A 170 -9.97 0.45 8.75
CA PHE A 170 -8.74 0.67 8.01
C PHE A 170 -8.03 -0.65 7.77
N PHE A 171 -7.49 -0.81 6.58
CA PHE A 171 -6.57 -1.89 6.29
C PHE A 171 -5.42 -1.39 5.44
N ILE A 172 -4.28 -2.05 5.56
CA ILE A 172 -3.12 -1.83 4.71
C ILE A 172 -2.31 -3.12 4.61
N TYR A 173 -1.69 -3.35 3.46
CA TYR A 173 -0.64 -4.34 3.33
C TYR A 173 0.62 -3.82 4.02
N ASP A 174 1.06 -4.43 5.11
CA ASP A 174 2.18 -3.95 5.91
C ASP A 174 3.51 -4.55 5.40
N PRO A 175 4.45 -3.73 4.89
CA PRO A 175 5.75 -4.22 4.42
C PRO A 175 6.53 -5.04 5.45
N SER A 176 6.31 -4.81 6.75
CA SER A 176 6.94 -5.56 7.83
C SER A 176 6.38 -6.98 7.95
N LEU A 177 5.06 -7.13 7.79
CA LEU A 177 4.40 -8.45 7.77
C LEU A 177 4.81 -9.23 6.53
N ILE A 178 4.84 -8.57 5.36
CA ILE A 178 5.33 -9.16 4.11
C ILE A 178 6.78 -9.63 4.27
N TYR A 179 7.66 -8.80 4.87
CA TYR A 179 9.05 -9.18 5.12
C TYR A 179 9.15 -10.42 6.00
N ASN A 180 8.45 -10.44 7.14
CA ASN A 180 8.48 -11.57 8.07
C ASN A 180 7.99 -12.85 7.38
N TRP A 181 6.88 -12.76 6.64
CA TRP A 181 6.34 -13.86 5.85
C TRP A 181 7.39 -14.39 4.86
N ILE A 182 8.10 -13.53 4.13
CA ILE A 182 9.16 -13.97 3.19
C ILE A 182 10.24 -14.78 3.91
N ILE A 183 10.69 -14.34 5.08
CA ILE A 183 11.73 -15.03 5.85
C ILE A 183 11.20 -16.38 6.37
N GLU A 184 9.99 -16.40 6.94
CA GLU A 184 9.37 -17.62 7.45
C GLU A 184 9.16 -18.68 6.36
N GLN A 185 8.70 -18.29 5.17
CA GLN A 185 8.55 -19.22 4.05
C GLN A 185 9.89 -19.79 3.59
N ARG A 186 10.96 -18.99 3.61
CA ARG A 186 12.32 -19.47 3.28
C ARG A 186 12.80 -20.49 4.31
N ASP A 187 12.63 -20.20 5.59
CA ASP A 187 13.06 -21.08 6.67
C ASP A 187 12.29 -22.41 6.65
N LYS A 188 10.97 -22.37 6.39
CA LYS A 188 10.15 -23.57 6.17
C LYS A 188 10.69 -24.42 5.02
N TYR A 189 10.98 -23.81 3.87
CA TYR A 189 11.51 -24.53 2.70
C TYR A 189 12.87 -25.18 2.99
N LEU A 190 13.75 -24.51 3.72
CA LEU A 190 15.07 -25.04 4.06
C LEU A 190 15.02 -26.20 5.07
N ASN A 191 14.03 -26.19 5.97
CA ASN A 191 13.89 -27.19 7.03
C ASN A 191 13.02 -28.39 6.64
N ASP A 192 12.09 -28.22 5.69
CA ASP A 192 11.24 -29.30 5.20
C ASP A 192 10.87 -29.09 3.72
N SER A 193 11.65 -29.72 2.84
CA SER A 193 11.46 -29.62 1.38
C SER A 193 10.20 -30.34 0.89
N ILE A 194 9.61 -31.23 1.69
CA ILE A 194 8.42 -32.04 1.36
C ILE A 194 7.13 -31.25 1.64
N LEU A 195 7.16 -30.32 2.60
CA LEU A 195 6.06 -29.39 2.93
C LEU A 195 6.06 -28.09 2.09
N SER A 196 6.92 -27.96 1.07
CA SER A 196 6.92 -26.79 0.18
C SER A 196 5.62 -26.71 -0.61
N ASP A 197 4.65 -25.96 -0.09
CA ASP A 197 3.42 -25.66 -0.80
C ASP A 197 3.81 -25.01 -2.14
N ARG A 198 3.45 -25.68 -3.24
CA ARG A 198 4.21 -25.81 -4.49
C ARG A 198 4.35 -24.55 -5.38
N GLN A 199 4.72 -23.38 -4.86
CA GLN A 199 4.82 -22.17 -5.70
C GLN A 199 6.03 -21.27 -5.44
N PHE A 200 6.51 -21.15 -4.20
CA PHE A 200 7.64 -20.28 -3.88
C PHE A 200 8.94 -21.05 -3.66
N TYR A 201 10.01 -20.60 -4.32
CA TYR A 201 11.36 -21.14 -4.14
C TYR A 201 12.31 -20.07 -3.57
N PRO A 202 13.15 -20.40 -2.58
CA PRO A 202 14.13 -19.45 -2.04
C PRO A 202 15.09 -18.95 -3.13
N ALA A 203 15.36 -17.66 -3.11
CA ALA A 203 16.33 -17.03 -4.00
C ALA A 203 17.12 -15.93 -3.28
N VAL A 204 18.25 -15.53 -3.85
CA VAL A 204 19.11 -14.47 -3.30
C VAL A 204 19.52 -13.55 -4.43
N ILE A 205 19.37 -12.23 -4.23
CA ILE A 205 19.97 -11.23 -5.10
C ILE A 205 21.33 -10.86 -4.49
N LYS A 206 22.41 -11.17 -5.20
CA LYS A 206 23.78 -10.79 -4.83
C LYS A 206 24.02 -9.32 -5.16
N LYS A 207 24.55 -8.55 -4.22
CA LYS A 207 25.03 -7.17 -4.41
C LYS A 207 26.37 -7.00 -3.71
N ASP A 208 27.19 -6.07 -4.18
CA ASP A 208 28.51 -5.77 -3.61
C ASP A 208 28.46 -5.45 -2.10
N ARG A 209 27.31 -4.93 -1.63
CA ARG A 209 27.10 -4.48 -0.24
C ARG A 209 26.33 -5.46 0.63
N GLY A 210 26.03 -6.66 0.14
CA GLY A 210 25.32 -7.71 0.87
C GLY A 210 24.29 -8.44 0.04
N ASP A 211 23.80 -9.54 0.59
CA ASP A 211 22.81 -10.39 -0.05
C ASP A 211 21.40 -9.95 0.34
N ILE A 212 20.48 -9.91 -0.62
CA ILE A 212 19.05 -9.71 -0.35
C ILE A 212 18.36 -11.08 -0.45
N PRO A 213 17.83 -11.63 0.65
CA PRO A 213 17.04 -12.86 0.60
C PRO A 213 15.67 -12.61 -0.03
N GLY A 214 15.09 -13.63 -0.66
CA GLY A 214 13.74 -13.52 -1.18
C GLY A 214 13.14 -14.82 -1.65
N LEU A 215 12.00 -14.70 -2.30
CA LEU A 215 11.29 -15.82 -2.90
C LEU A 215 11.11 -15.54 -4.38
N CYS A 216 11.08 -16.60 -5.17
CA CYS A 216 10.67 -16.53 -6.55
C CYS A 216 9.48 -17.45 -6.77
N ILE A 217 8.68 -17.14 -7.78
CA ILE A 217 7.52 -17.93 -8.20
C ILE A 217 7.38 -17.87 -9.71
N ASP A 218 7.03 -19.01 -10.30
CA ASP A 218 6.66 -19.10 -11.70
C ASP A 218 5.15 -19.02 -11.87
N ALA A 219 4.66 -17.82 -12.18
CA ALA A 219 3.26 -17.52 -12.44
C ALA A 219 2.94 -17.42 -13.94
N ARG A 220 3.80 -17.95 -14.83
CA ARG A 220 3.57 -17.87 -16.29
C ARG A 220 2.30 -18.60 -16.74
N ASN A 221 1.88 -19.62 -15.99
CA ASN A 221 0.67 -20.40 -16.26
C ASN A 221 -0.60 -19.77 -15.68
N VAL A 222 -0.51 -18.67 -14.92
CA VAL A 222 -1.67 -17.96 -14.37
C VAL A 222 -2.35 -17.18 -15.50
N THR A 223 -3.64 -17.43 -15.73
CA THR A 223 -4.39 -16.72 -16.77
C THR A 223 -4.68 -15.28 -16.32
N ALA A 224 -4.23 -14.31 -17.11
CA ALA A 224 -4.47 -12.90 -16.83
C ALA A 224 -5.94 -12.54 -17.12
N PRO A 225 -6.59 -11.69 -16.31
CA PRO A 225 -8.00 -11.34 -16.47
C PRO A 225 -8.19 -10.28 -17.58
N VAL A 226 -7.89 -10.63 -18.83
CA VAL A 226 -7.81 -9.68 -19.97
C VAL A 226 -9.09 -8.91 -20.26
N TYR A 227 -10.26 -9.46 -19.89
CA TYR A 227 -11.56 -8.83 -20.09
C TYR A 227 -11.98 -7.92 -18.93
N GLU A 228 -11.29 -7.98 -17.79
CA GLU A 228 -11.57 -7.08 -16.68
C GLU A 228 -10.98 -5.69 -16.94
N PRO A 229 -11.70 -4.61 -16.62
CA PRO A 229 -11.14 -3.27 -16.65
C PRO A 229 -9.95 -3.16 -15.70
N ILE A 230 -8.93 -2.39 -16.12
CA ILE A 230 -7.76 -2.08 -15.29
C ILE A 230 -8.18 -1.25 -14.07
N PHE A 231 -8.96 -0.20 -14.31
CA PHE A 231 -9.50 0.67 -13.27
C PHE A 231 -11.01 0.48 -13.11
N ILE A 232 -11.45 0.28 -11.87
CA ILE A 232 -12.85 0.07 -11.51
C ILE A 232 -13.38 1.25 -10.68
N LYS A 233 -14.70 1.34 -10.50
CA LYS A 233 -15.29 2.32 -9.58
C LYS A 233 -15.26 1.78 -8.15
N ARG A 234 -14.95 2.64 -7.19
CA ARG A 234 -15.14 2.33 -5.77
C ARG A 234 -16.62 2.19 -5.47
N THR A 235 -17.00 1.12 -4.77
CA THR A 235 -18.37 0.88 -4.29
C THR A 235 -18.52 1.23 -2.81
N ASP A 236 -17.45 1.09 -2.04
CA ASP A 236 -17.49 1.24 -0.58
C ASP A 236 -17.18 2.67 -0.16
N TYR A 237 -17.97 3.20 0.76
CA TYR A 237 -17.72 4.52 1.31
C TYR A 237 -16.41 4.54 2.12
N SER A 238 -15.67 5.65 2.00
CA SER A 238 -14.54 5.96 2.86
C SER A 238 -14.47 7.46 3.06
N VAL A 239 -14.51 7.89 4.32
CA VAL A 239 -14.42 9.31 4.67
C VAL A 239 -13.15 9.97 4.11
N PHE A 240 -12.04 9.23 4.05
CA PHE A 240 -10.78 9.73 3.55
C PHE A 240 -10.83 10.00 2.04
N ILE A 241 -11.49 9.10 1.30
CA ILE A 241 -11.63 9.20 -0.15
C ILE A 241 -12.64 10.27 -0.52
N ASP A 242 -13.79 10.31 0.15
CA ASP A 242 -14.82 11.33 -0.10
C ASP A 242 -14.26 12.74 0.12
N ARG A 243 -13.49 12.96 1.19
CA ARG A 243 -12.80 14.25 1.43
C ARG A 243 -11.80 14.59 0.34
N PHE A 244 -10.99 13.61 -0.08
CA PHE A 244 -10.07 13.77 -1.20
C PHE A 244 -10.82 14.19 -2.47
N THR A 245 -11.85 13.47 -2.88
CA THR A 245 -12.62 13.75 -4.11
C THR A 245 -13.29 15.13 -4.08
N ARG A 246 -13.88 15.54 -2.95
CA ARG A 246 -14.47 16.88 -2.82
C ARG A 246 -13.44 17.99 -2.96
N SER A 247 -12.25 17.82 -2.37
CA SER A 247 -11.18 18.82 -2.48
C SER A 247 -10.62 18.96 -3.92
N HIS A 248 -10.74 17.91 -4.74
CA HIS A 248 -10.26 17.89 -6.13
C HIS A 248 -11.29 18.47 -7.11
N HIS A 249 -12.60 18.32 -6.86
CA HIS A 249 -13.64 18.94 -7.69
C HIS A 249 -13.86 20.44 -7.45
N HIS A 250 -13.17 21.03 -6.47
CA HIS A 250 -13.23 22.46 -6.15
C HIS A 250 -11.98 23.25 -6.60
N LYS A 251 -11.12 22.65 -7.43
CA LYS A 251 -9.98 23.32 -8.09
C LYS A 251 -10.18 23.31 -9.59
#